data_AF-A0A7V3FUG6-F1
#
_entry.id   AF-A0A7V3FUG6-F1
#
_cell.length_a   1.000
_cell.length_b   1.000
_cell.length_c   1.000
_cell.angle_alpha   90.00
_cell.angle_beta   90.00
_cell.angle_gamma   90.00
#
_symmetry.space_group_name_H-M   'P 1'
#
loop_
_entity.id
_entity.type
_entity.pdbx_description
1 polymer ?
#
loop_
_entity_poly.entity_id
_entity_poly.type
_entity_poly.pdbx_seq_one_letter_code
_entity_poly.pdbx_strand_id
1 'polypeptide(L)'
;MKFRKALLILPFLLLSFISLADEGMWLPQLLNALNIKDMKKNGCKLTAEQIYSVNKSSLKDAIVQFGGGCTAEIISQQGLILTNHHCGYGAIVYHSTVTKDYLTNGFWAMNNNEEIYTPSLTVTFINRIEEVTSRVMNNINANVSEIQKDSIIKANIKVIEAEAIKGTHYGAFVRPFFYGNEYYLFVTETFRDVRLVGAPPSSIGKFGGETDNWMWPRHNADFSLFRIYAGKDNKPADFSPDNVPYTPKHSLPVSIKGYEKGDFTMVYGFPGRTQEYLTSYAVEMLVNETNPRRVALREKRLAILEEDMKKSNEVRLMYANAYAGVANYYKKWYGEMQGLKGYNAVEKKRAFEKEFLAVANNNPNY
;
A
#
# COMPACT_ATOMS: atom_id res chain seq x y z
N MET A 1 -19.37 -7.61 69.80
CA MET A 1 -19.03 -8.97 69.32
C MET A 1 -18.99 -8.95 67.79
N LYS A 2 -17.99 -9.61 67.18
CA LYS A 2 -17.78 -9.87 65.73
C LYS A 2 -16.95 -8.81 64.96
N PHE A 3 -15.64 -9.03 64.82
CA PHE A 3 -14.87 -9.62 63.67
C PHE A 3 -14.45 -8.52 62.66
N ARG A 4 -13.23 -7.95 62.64
CA ARG A 4 -11.90 -8.42 62.16
C ARG A 4 -11.88 -9.15 60.79
N LYS A 5 -11.00 -8.64 59.89
CA LYS A 5 -10.54 -9.09 58.54
C LYS A 5 -11.38 -8.51 57.39
N ALA A 6 -10.86 -7.87 56.33
CA ALA A 6 -9.54 -7.86 55.67
C ALA A 6 -9.23 -6.42 55.18
N LEU A 7 -8.02 -5.86 55.34
CA LEU A 7 -6.72 -6.21 54.74
C LEU A 7 -6.71 -6.05 53.21
N LEU A 8 -5.96 -5.04 52.75
CA LEU A 8 -5.34 -4.87 51.43
C LEU A 8 -6.28 -4.68 50.23
N ILE A 9 -6.77 -3.45 50.05
CA ILE A 9 -7.07 -2.94 48.70
C ILE A 9 -5.73 -2.66 48.04
N LEU A 10 -5.29 -3.67 47.30
CA LEU A 10 -4.16 -3.71 46.38
C LEU A 10 -4.11 -2.42 45.52
N PRO A 11 -2.98 -1.67 45.47
CA PRO A 11 -2.78 -0.65 44.44
C PRO A 11 -2.46 -1.38 43.13
N PHE A 12 -3.48 -1.97 42.51
CA PHE A 12 -3.39 -2.62 41.20
C PHE A 12 -4.13 -1.78 40.16
N LEU A 13 -3.79 -0.50 40.09
CA LEU A 13 -4.20 0.34 38.98
C LEU A 13 -3.06 1.30 38.68
N LEU A 14 -2.68 1.34 37.40
CA LEU A 14 -1.65 2.18 36.77
C LEU A 14 -0.26 1.55 36.62
N LEU A 15 -0.17 0.24 36.40
CA LEU A 15 0.76 -0.24 35.38
C LEU A 15 0.10 -0.02 34.02
N SER A 16 0.08 1.25 33.59
CA SER A 16 -0.08 1.56 32.18
C SER A 16 1.12 0.93 31.50
N PHE A 17 0.95 -0.26 30.94
CA PHE A 17 1.92 -0.78 29.99
C PHE A 17 2.05 0.29 28.91
N ILE A 18 3.18 0.99 28.90
CA ILE A 18 3.58 1.82 27.78
C ILE A 18 3.74 0.84 26.63
N SER A 19 2.67 0.68 25.86
CA SER A 19 2.73 -0.04 24.59
C SER A 19 3.53 0.86 23.66
N LEU A 20 4.84 0.60 23.57
CA LEU A 20 5.64 1.10 22.47
C LEU A 20 5.20 0.29 21.25
N ALA A 21 4.46 0.93 20.35
CA ALA A 21 4.24 0.35 19.04
C ALA A 21 5.55 0.54 18.26
N ASP A 22 6.15 -0.56 17.81
CA ASP A 22 7.23 -0.49 16.84
C ASP A 22 6.63 -0.08 15.49
N GLU A 23 6.77 1.21 15.15
CA GLU A 23 6.39 1.75 13.85
C GLU A 23 7.39 1.27 12.78
N GLY A 24 6.91 0.95 11.58
CA GLY A 24 7.80 0.67 10.46
C GLY A 24 7.15 -0.07 9.30
N MET A 25 7.60 0.26 8.10
CA MET A 25 7.31 -0.49 6.87
C MET A 25 8.59 -1.21 6.46
N TRP A 26 8.65 -2.51 6.74
CA TRP A 26 9.88 -3.29 6.69
C TRP A 26 10.06 -3.98 5.34
N LEU A 27 11.31 -3.99 4.82
CA LEU A 27 11.64 -4.77 3.63
C LEU A 27 11.53 -6.26 3.94
N PRO A 28 10.70 -7.04 3.22
CA PRO A 28 10.46 -8.45 3.53
C PRO A 28 11.73 -9.31 3.56
N GLN A 29 12.71 -8.99 2.70
CA GLN A 29 13.99 -9.70 2.65
C GLN A 29 14.87 -9.51 3.90
N LEU A 30 14.62 -8.45 4.68
CA LEU A 30 15.37 -8.13 5.91
C LEU A 30 14.69 -8.67 7.18
N LEU A 31 13.50 -9.26 7.07
CA LEU A 31 12.72 -9.70 8.23
C LEU A 31 13.48 -10.67 9.14
N ASN A 32 14.29 -11.56 8.56
CA ASN A 32 15.06 -12.52 9.35
C ASN A 32 16.09 -11.83 10.25
N ALA A 33 16.72 -10.76 9.76
CA ALA A 33 17.73 -10.01 10.49
C ALA A 33 17.11 -9.03 11.49
N LEU A 34 15.96 -8.43 11.15
CA LEU A 34 15.47 -7.24 11.86
C LEU A 34 14.21 -7.48 12.71
N ASN A 35 13.26 -8.32 12.27
CA ASN A 35 11.90 -8.26 12.80
C ASN A 35 11.32 -9.61 13.26
N ILE A 36 11.77 -10.74 12.71
CA ILE A 36 11.10 -12.03 12.92
C ILE A 36 11.06 -12.46 14.39
N LYS A 37 12.07 -12.08 15.18
CA LYS A 37 12.13 -12.34 16.62
C LYS A 37 10.98 -11.65 17.35
N ASP A 38 10.75 -10.38 17.05
CA ASP A 38 9.68 -9.59 17.68
C ASP A 38 8.30 -10.00 17.14
N MET A 39 8.20 -10.35 15.86
CA MET A 39 6.96 -10.92 15.29
C MET A 39 6.56 -12.19 16.05
N LYS A 40 7.51 -13.12 16.30
CA LYS A 40 7.24 -14.35 17.05
C LYS A 40 6.87 -14.08 18.51
N LYS A 41 7.53 -13.12 19.16
CA LYS A 41 7.18 -12.65 20.51
C LYS A 41 5.74 -12.15 20.58
N ASN A 42 5.27 -11.50 19.52
CA ASN A 42 3.90 -10.98 19.41
C ASN A 42 2.88 -11.98 18.84
N GLY A 43 3.24 -13.27 18.72
CA GLY A 43 2.30 -14.33 18.36
C GLY A 43 2.40 -14.85 16.92
N CYS A 44 3.28 -14.30 16.08
CA CYS A 44 3.53 -14.83 14.75
C CYS A 44 4.03 -16.27 14.82
N LYS A 45 3.41 -17.17 14.04
CA LYS A 45 3.82 -18.58 13.92
C LYS A 45 4.64 -18.87 12.66
N LEU A 46 4.74 -17.90 11.77
CA LEU A 46 5.50 -18.03 10.52
C LEU A 46 7.00 -17.83 10.77
N THR A 47 7.79 -18.45 9.91
CA THR A 47 9.22 -18.16 9.76
C THR A 47 9.43 -17.02 8.77
N ALA A 48 10.59 -16.37 8.80
CA ALA A 48 10.93 -15.34 7.83
C ALA A 48 10.91 -15.90 6.39
N GLU A 49 11.38 -17.14 6.17
CA GLU A 49 11.38 -17.80 4.86
C GLU A 49 9.95 -18.07 4.34
N GLN A 50 9.00 -18.38 5.23
CA GLN A 50 7.59 -18.54 4.84
C GLN A 50 6.94 -17.20 4.42
N ILE A 51 7.45 -16.07 4.91
CA ILE A 51 6.98 -14.74 4.52
C ILE A 51 7.66 -14.33 3.20
N TYR A 52 8.99 -14.37 3.16
CA TYR A 52 9.79 -14.04 2.00
C TYR A 52 10.91 -15.06 1.76
N SER A 53 10.92 -15.68 0.58
CA SER A 53 12.03 -16.49 0.10
C SER A 53 12.27 -16.23 -1.39
N VAL A 54 13.53 -16.20 -1.80
CA VAL A 54 13.92 -16.16 -3.23
C VAL A 54 13.97 -17.57 -3.82
N ASN A 55 14.24 -18.59 -2.99
CA ASN A 55 14.52 -19.95 -3.43
C ASN A 55 13.29 -20.87 -3.41
N LYS A 56 12.29 -20.54 -2.60
CA LYS A 56 11.07 -21.33 -2.40
C LYS A 56 9.85 -20.43 -2.49
N SER A 57 8.69 -21.05 -2.66
CA SER A 57 7.46 -20.29 -2.57
C SER A 57 7.21 -19.78 -1.15
N SER A 58 6.71 -18.55 -1.03
CA SER A 58 6.40 -17.88 0.23
C SER A 58 5.17 -16.98 0.08
N LEU A 59 4.73 -16.32 1.16
CA LEU A 59 3.60 -15.37 1.10
C LEU A 59 3.79 -14.28 0.04
N LYS A 60 5.03 -13.87 -0.27
CA LYS A 60 5.32 -12.89 -1.32
C LYS A 60 4.68 -13.26 -2.67
N ASP A 61 4.55 -14.55 -2.97
CA ASP A 61 4.02 -15.02 -4.26
C ASP A 61 2.49 -14.91 -4.35
N ALA A 62 1.82 -14.60 -3.24
CA ALA A 62 0.39 -14.34 -3.19
C ALA A 62 0.06 -12.85 -3.01
N ILE A 63 1.05 -11.99 -2.73
CA ILE A 63 0.85 -10.55 -2.55
C ILE A 63 1.32 -9.80 -3.79
N VAL A 64 0.40 -9.09 -4.44
CA VAL A 64 0.65 -8.50 -5.77
C VAL A 64 0.31 -7.01 -5.80
N GLN A 65 1.05 -6.27 -6.61
CA GLN A 65 0.72 -4.87 -6.89
C GLN A 65 -0.40 -4.84 -7.93
N PHE A 66 -1.49 -4.15 -7.60
CA PHE A 66 -2.69 -4.04 -8.42
C PHE A 66 -2.79 -2.65 -9.04
N GLY A 67 -2.82 -2.57 -10.38
CA GLY A 67 -3.00 -1.32 -11.13
C GLY A 67 -1.92 -0.26 -10.86
N GLY A 68 -0.76 -0.66 -10.33
CA GLY A 68 0.36 0.24 -10.00
C GLY A 68 0.21 1.09 -8.74
N GLY A 69 -0.95 1.05 -8.06
CA GLY A 69 -1.25 1.94 -6.92
C GLY A 69 -1.88 1.26 -5.70
N CYS A 70 -2.32 0.02 -5.85
CA CYS A 70 -2.93 -0.77 -4.78
C CYS A 70 -2.19 -2.08 -4.54
N THR A 71 -2.58 -2.77 -3.47
CA THR A 71 -2.22 -4.16 -3.21
C THR A 71 -3.43 -5.05 -3.52
N ALA A 72 -3.18 -6.29 -3.93
CA ALA A 72 -4.17 -7.35 -3.94
C ALA A 72 -3.52 -8.65 -3.45
N GLU A 73 -4.35 -9.62 -3.10
CA GLU A 73 -3.88 -10.92 -2.63
C GLU A 73 -4.57 -12.08 -3.37
N ILE A 74 -3.80 -13.11 -3.70
CA ILE A 74 -4.29 -14.32 -4.37
C ILE A 74 -4.92 -15.26 -3.34
N ILE A 75 -6.17 -15.63 -3.56
CA ILE A 75 -6.98 -16.41 -2.62
C ILE A 75 -7.48 -17.74 -3.22
N SER A 76 -6.99 -18.12 -4.39
CA SER A 76 -7.31 -19.42 -5.01
C SER A 76 -6.20 -19.93 -5.93
N GLN A 77 -6.23 -21.22 -6.25
CA GLN A 77 -5.33 -21.85 -7.22
C GLN A 77 -5.67 -21.55 -8.69
N GLN A 78 -6.67 -20.71 -8.94
CA GLN A 78 -7.07 -20.27 -10.28
C GLN A 78 -6.98 -18.74 -10.41
N GLY A 79 -6.02 -18.13 -9.72
CA GLY A 79 -5.67 -16.72 -9.91
C GLY A 79 -6.71 -15.71 -9.44
N LEU A 80 -7.72 -16.13 -8.68
CA LEU A 80 -8.66 -15.21 -8.02
C LEU A 80 -7.90 -14.32 -7.03
N ILE A 81 -8.05 -13.02 -7.19
CA ILE A 81 -7.46 -12.00 -6.33
C ILE A 81 -8.53 -11.17 -5.64
N LEU A 82 -8.26 -10.82 -4.38
CA LEU A 82 -9.03 -9.89 -3.56
C LEU A 82 -8.28 -8.56 -3.48
N THR A 83 -9.00 -7.47 -3.69
CA THR A 83 -8.49 -6.10 -3.50
C THR A 83 -9.62 -5.21 -2.99
N ASN A 84 -9.37 -3.95 -2.68
CA ASN A 84 -10.43 -3.05 -2.23
C ASN A 84 -11.40 -2.67 -3.36
N HIS A 85 -12.65 -2.35 -3.02
CA HIS A 85 -13.64 -1.83 -3.98
C HIS A 85 -13.13 -0.52 -4.58
N HIS A 86 -12.53 0.36 -3.77
CA HIS A 86 -11.97 1.61 -4.26
C HIS A 86 -10.74 1.42 -5.17
N CYS A 87 -10.01 0.30 -5.03
CA CYS A 87 -8.91 -0.07 -5.93
C CYS A 87 -9.43 -0.56 -7.29
N GLY A 88 -10.49 -1.39 -7.28
CA GLY A 88 -11.20 -1.82 -8.48
C GLY A 88 -12.09 -0.74 -9.11
N TYR A 89 -12.31 0.38 -8.45
CA TYR A 89 -13.31 1.40 -8.81
C TYR A 89 -13.14 1.93 -10.24
N GLY A 90 -11.90 2.18 -10.67
CA GLY A 90 -11.63 2.60 -12.04
C GLY A 90 -12.14 1.59 -13.08
N ALA A 91 -11.96 0.29 -12.82
CA ALA A 91 -12.45 -0.78 -13.69
C ALA A 91 -13.98 -0.90 -13.64
N ILE A 92 -14.58 -0.78 -12.45
CA ILE A 92 -16.04 -0.84 -12.27
C ILE A 92 -16.71 0.32 -13.02
N VAL A 93 -16.17 1.54 -12.88
CA VAL A 93 -16.63 2.73 -13.60
C VAL A 93 -16.47 2.53 -15.11
N TYR A 94 -15.30 2.08 -15.55
CA TYR A 94 -15.00 1.87 -16.97
C TYR A 94 -16.00 0.93 -17.66
N HIS A 95 -16.41 -0.12 -16.95
CA HIS A 95 -17.38 -1.09 -17.46
C HIS A 95 -18.84 -0.71 -17.21
N SER A 96 -19.10 0.35 -16.44
CA SER A 96 -20.45 0.82 -16.15
C SER A 96 -21.00 1.67 -17.29
N THR A 97 -22.28 1.48 -17.60
CA THR A 97 -23.05 2.38 -18.48
C THR A 97 -24.32 2.81 -17.76
N VAL A 98 -25.08 3.74 -18.36
CA VAL A 98 -26.39 4.15 -17.80
C VAL A 98 -27.35 2.96 -17.67
N THR A 99 -27.27 1.96 -18.57
CA THR A 99 -28.12 0.77 -18.55
C THR A 99 -27.50 -0.40 -17.78
N LYS A 100 -26.18 -0.43 -17.63
CA LYS A 100 -25.43 -1.42 -16.84
C LYS A 100 -24.62 -0.71 -15.77
N ASP A 101 -25.30 -0.18 -14.77
CA ASP A 101 -24.67 0.58 -13.69
C ASP A 101 -24.12 -0.36 -12.60
N TYR A 102 -22.88 -0.82 -12.78
CA TYR A 102 -22.21 -1.69 -11.81
C TYR A 102 -21.81 -0.95 -10.53
N LEU A 103 -21.71 0.38 -10.55
CA LEU A 103 -21.49 1.14 -9.32
C LEU A 103 -22.70 1.06 -8.40
N THR A 104 -23.90 1.21 -8.95
CA THR A 104 -25.14 1.18 -8.15
C THR A 104 -25.53 -0.25 -7.79
N ASN A 105 -25.42 -1.18 -8.75
CA ASN A 105 -26.00 -2.52 -8.59
C ASN A 105 -24.97 -3.60 -8.21
N GLY A 106 -23.67 -3.28 -8.28
CA GLY A 106 -22.61 -4.29 -8.22
C GLY A 106 -22.50 -5.10 -9.51
N PHE A 107 -21.57 -6.04 -9.52
CA PHE A 107 -21.33 -6.97 -10.62
C PHE A 107 -20.88 -8.31 -10.05
N TRP A 108 -21.33 -9.42 -10.65
CA TRP A 108 -20.93 -10.77 -10.28
C TRP A 108 -20.93 -11.69 -11.50
N ALA A 109 -19.75 -12.12 -11.94
CA ALA A 109 -19.61 -13.13 -12.96
C ALA A 109 -19.95 -14.51 -12.37
N MET A 110 -20.95 -15.19 -12.92
CA MET A 110 -21.37 -16.52 -12.43
C MET A 110 -20.48 -17.66 -12.94
N ASN A 111 -19.65 -17.38 -13.95
CA ASN A 111 -18.64 -18.28 -14.49
C ASN A 111 -17.53 -17.48 -15.19
N ASN A 112 -16.43 -18.16 -15.55
CA ASN A 112 -15.25 -17.53 -16.16
C ASN A 112 -15.53 -16.79 -17.47
N ASN A 113 -16.55 -17.20 -18.25
CA ASN A 113 -16.88 -16.55 -19.52
C ASN A 113 -17.60 -15.20 -19.32
N GLU A 114 -18.14 -14.96 -18.13
CA GLU A 114 -18.78 -13.70 -17.76
C GLU A 114 -17.80 -12.69 -17.15
N GLU A 115 -16.56 -13.10 -16.82
CA GLU A 115 -15.54 -12.21 -16.27
C GLU A 115 -15.10 -11.19 -17.32
N ILE A 116 -15.07 -9.90 -16.94
CA ILE A 116 -14.90 -8.80 -17.89
C ILE A 116 -13.43 -8.37 -17.93
N TYR A 117 -12.77 -8.53 -19.08
CA TYR A 117 -11.41 -8.00 -19.29
C TYR A 117 -11.35 -6.49 -19.04
N THR A 118 -10.37 -6.04 -18.26
CA THR A 118 -10.15 -4.62 -17.98
C THR A 118 -8.89 -4.11 -18.71
N PRO A 119 -9.04 -3.35 -19.80
CA PRO A 119 -7.90 -2.80 -20.54
C PRO A 119 -6.95 -1.99 -19.64
N SER A 120 -5.64 -2.16 -19.87
CA SER A 120 -4.56 -1.46 -19.15
C SER A 120 -4.44 -1.78 -17.65
N LEU A 121 -5.33 -2.60 -17.09
CA LEU A 121 -5.19 -3.10 -15.72
C LEU A 121 -4.10 -4.17 -15.71
N THR A 122 -3.17 -4.03 -14.78
CA THR A 122 -2.08 -4.99 -14.61
C THR A 122 -1.99 -5.47 -13.18
N VAL A 123 -1.48 -6.69 -13.02
CA VAL A 123 -1.13 -7.27 -11.73
C VAL A 123 0.35 -7.65 -11.77
N THR A 124 1.13 -7.10 -10.85
CA THR A 124 2.59 -7.25 -10.82
C THR A 124 3.06 -7.98 -9.58
N PHE A 125 3.79 -9.07 -9.79
CA PHE A 125 4.43 -9.86 -8.75
C PHE A 125 5.85 -9.35 -8.49
N ILE A 126 6.32 -9.46 -7.24
CA ILE A 126 7.74 -9.30 -6.91
C ILE A 126 8.40 -10.68 -6.95
N ASN A 127 9.23 -10.90 -7.97
CA ASN A 127 9.97 -12.14 -8.14
C ASN A 127 11.16 -12.21 -7.16
N ARG A 128 12.00 -11.17 -7.13
CA ARG A 128 13.10 -11.02 -6.17
C ARG A 128 13.43 -9.56 -5.90
N ILE A 129 14.12 -9.31 -4.79
CA ILE A 129 14.65 -8.01 -4.39
C ILE A 129 16.15 -8.21 -4.17
N GLU A 130 16.97 -7.24 -4.57
CA GLU A 130 18.42 -7.28 -4.44
C GLU A 130 18.93 -5.89 -4.02
N GLU A 131 19.88 -5.85 -3.09
CA GLU A 131 20.60 -4.63 -2.69
C GLU A 131 21.69 -4.34 -3.74
N VAL A 132 21.70 -3.14 -4.31
CA VAL A 132 22.56 -2.78 -5.45
C VAL A 132 23.27 -1.43 -5.28
N THR A 133 23.35 -0.89 -4.06
CA THR A 133 23.93 0.44 -3.77
C THR A 133 25.33 0.58 -4.30
N SER A 134 26.23 -0.37 -4.04
CA SER A 134 27.61 -0.29 -4.53
C SER A 134 27.69 -0.23 -6.06
N ARG A 135 26.77 -0.90 -6.75
CA ARG A 135 26.70 -0.87 -8.22
C ARG A 135 26.15 0.46 -8.73
N VAL A 136 25.12 1.00 -8.08
CA VAL A 136 24.54 2.30 -8.43
C VAL A 136 25.53 3.44 -8.17
N MET A 137 26.28 3.37 -7.07
CA MET A 137 27.25 4.37 -6.65
C MET A 137 28.62 4.24 -7.34
N ASN A 138 28.78 3.25 -8.23
CA ASN A 138 30.05 3.04 -8.92
C ASN A 138 30.41 4.27 -9.79
N ASN A 139 31.70 4.63 -9.80
CA ASN A 139 32.26 5.80 -10.48
C ASN A 139 31.77 7.18 -9.96
N ILE A 140 31.16 7.23 -8.78
CA ILE A 140 30.85 8.48 -8.08
C ILE A 140 31.99 8.75 -7.08
N ASN A 141 32.71 9.85 -7.26
CA ASN A 141 33.78 10.29 -6.36
C ASN A 141 33.53 11.74 -5.89
N ALA A 142 34.31 12.23 -4.93
CA ALA A 142 34.09 13.54 -4.32
C ALA A 142 34.19 14.73 -5.30
N ASN A 143 34.74 14.54 -6.51
CA ASN A 143 34.94 15.60 -7.49
C ASN A 143 33.81 15.74 -8.51
N VAL A 144 32.78 14.87 -8.47
CA VAL A 144 31.62 14.99 -9.38
C VAL A 144 30.62 16.02 -8.84
N SER A 145 30.10 16.88 -9.71
CA SER A 145 28.97 17.75 -9.36
C SER A 145 27.70 16.92 -9.10
N GLU A 146 26.75 17.46 -8.33
CA GLU A 146 25.47 16.78 -8.08
C GLU A 146 24.70 16.46 -9.38
N ILE A 147 24.76 17.32 -10.40
CA ILE A 147 24.12 17.05 -11.71
C ILE A 147 24.78 15.86 -12.42
N GLN A 148 26.11 15.77 -12.36
CA GLN A 148 26.85 14.64 -12.92
C GLN A 148 26.57 13.36 -12.13
N LYS A 149 26.53 13.44 -10.79
CA LYS A 149 26.17 12.34 -9.90
C LYS A 149 24.80 11.76 -10.26
N ASP A 150 23.79 12.60 -10.39
CA ASP A 150 22.44 12.20 -10.82
C ASP A 150 22.44 11.51 -12.19
N SER A 151 23.26 12.02 -13.11
CA SER A 151 23.38 11.44 -14.46
C SER A 151 24.05 10.06 -14.44
N ILE A 152 25.11 9.91 -13.63
CA ILE A 152 25.81 8.63 -13.42
C ILE A 152 24.89 7.62 -12.75
N ILE A 153 24.17 8.00 -11.68
CA ILE A 153 23.20 7.15 -10.99
C ILE A 153 22.15 6.63 -11.97
N LYS A 154 21.55 7.52 -12.78
CA LYS A 154 20.54 7.13 -13.78
C LYS A 154 21.11 6.19 -14.85
N ALA A 155 22.35 6.40 -15.28
CA ALA A 155 23.02 5.52 -16.24
C ALA A 155 23.29 4.13 -15.63
N ASN A 156 23.85 4.07 -14.42
CA ASN A 156 24.13 2.83 -13.71
C ASN A 156 22.85 2.02 -13.45
N ILE A 157 21.76 2.70 -13.01
CA ILE A 157 20.45 2.07 -12.82
C ILE A 157 19.96 1.40 -14.11
N LYS A 158 20.01 2.07 -15.26
CA LYS A 158 19.58 1.50 -16.54
C LYS A 158 20.36 0.24 -16.92
N VAL A 159 21.67 0.22 -16.65
CA VAL A 159 22.51 -0.96 -16.90
C VAL A 159 22.09 -2.11 -15.98
N ILE A 160 21.96 -1.85 -14.68
CA ILE A 160 21.54 -2.86 -13.69
C ILE A 160 20.17 -3.46 -14.04
N GLU A 161 19.20 -2.63 -14.39
CA GLU A 161 17.85 -3.06 -14.79
C GLU A 161 17.89 -3.92 -16.06
N ALA A 162 18.64 -3.51 -17.09
CA ALA A 162 18.74 -4.24 -18.35
C ALA A 162 19.42 -5.61 -18.18
N GLU A 163 20.47 -5.69 -17.35
CA GLU A 163 21.14 -6.95 -17.03
C GLU A 163 20.24 -7.91 -16.27
N ALA A 164 19.45 -7.40 -15.31
CA ALA A 164 18.60 -8.20 -14.45
C ALA A 164 17.50 -8.99 -15.18
N ILE A 165 17.13 -8.53 -16.39
CA ILE A 165 16.04 -9.10 -17.20
C ILE A 165 16.50 -9.69 -18.53
N LYS A 166 17.80 -9.61 -18.85
CA LYS A 166 18.35 -10.04 -20.15
C LYS A 166 17.94 -11.48 -20.47
N GLY A 167 17.26 -11.67 -21.60
CA GLY A 167 16.81 -12.99 -22.07
C GLY A 167 15.61 -13.57 -21.31
N THR A 168 14.89 -12.75 -20.54
CA THR A 168 13.70 -13.15 -19.77
C THR A 168 12.50 -12.26 -20.12
N HIS A 169 11.30 -12.64 -19.66
CA HIS A 169 10.08 -11.83 -19.78
C HIS A 169 9.83 -10.92 -18.58
N TYR A 170 10.75 -10.89 -17.61
CA TYR A 170 10.60 -10.11 -16.39
C TYR A 170 10.78 -8.61 -16.64
N GLY A 171 10.19 -7.81 -15.76
CA GLY A 171 10.53 -6.41 -15.59
C GLY A 171 11.56 -6.22 -14.49
N ALA A 172 12.22 -5.07 -14.48
CA ALA A 172 13.09 -4.66 -13.39
C ALA A 172 12.99 -3.15 -13.17
N PHE A 173 13.10 -2.74 -11.92
CA PHE A 173 13.30 -1.34 -11.58
C PHE A 173 14.17 -1.20 -10.32
N VAL A 174 15.01 -0.17 -10.28
CA VAL A 174 15.78 0.21 -9.09
C VAL A 174 15.10 1.39 -8.39
N ARG A 175 14.99 1.33 -7.07
CA ARG A 175 14.51 2.46 -6.25
C ARG A 175 15.52 2.87 -5.19
N PRO A 176 15.67 4.19 -4.94
CA PRO A 176 16.37 4.69 -3.78
C PRO A 176 15.54 4.43 -2.52
N PHE A 177 16.22 4.01 -1.46
CA PHE A 177 15.74 3.90 -0.10
C PHE A 177 16.54 4.85 0.78
N PHE A 178 15.98 5.23 1.94
CA PHE A 178 16.63 6.14 2.89
C PHE A 178 17.18 7.41 2.24
N TYR A 179 16.35 8.07 1.40
CA TYR A 179 16.72 9.28 0.64
C TYR A 179 17.93 9.12 -0.30
N GLY A 180 18.19 7.89 -0.78
CA GLY A 180 19.29 7.60 -1.71
C GLY A 180 20.57 7.12 -1.03
N ASN A 181 20.52 6.82 0.27
CA ASN A 181 21.64 6.15 0.94
C ASN A 181 21.73 4.66 0.58
N GLU A 182 20.60 4.05 0.18
CA GLU A 182 20.56 2.68 -0.31
C GLU A 182 19.76 2.59 -1.60
N TYR A 183 20.05 1.56 -2.42
CA TYR A 183 19.34 1.28 -3.65
C TYR A 183 19.00 -0.21 -3.74
N TYR A 184 17.74 -0.49 -4.06
CA TYR A 184 17.25 -1.85 -4.21
C TYR A 184 16.68 -2.06 -5.62
N LEU A 185 17.12 -3.14 -6.25
CA LEU A 185 16.58 -3.69 -7.49
C LEU A 185 15.39 -4.59 -7.17
N PHE A 186 14.28 -4.37 -7.86
CA PHE A 186 13.09 -5.20 -7.83
C PHE A 186 12.93 -5.85 -9.19
N VAL A 187 12.94 -7.18 -9.23
CA VAL A 187 12.59 -7.92 -10.45
C VAL A 187 11.16 -8.40 -10.34
N THR A 188 10.39 -8.13 -11.38
CA THR A 188 8.93 -8.25 -11.36
C THR A 188 8.41 -9.09 -12.51
N GLU A 189 7.21 -9.63 -12.32
CA GLU A 189 6.46 -10.34 -13.36
C GLU A 189 5.06 -9.72 -13.47
N THR A 190 4.74 -9.15 -14.63
CA THR A 190 3.53 -8.33 -14.81
C THR A 190 2.55 -9.00 -15.76
N PHE A 191 1.40 -9.40 -15.23
CA PHE A 191 0.26 -9.94 -15.97
C PHE A 191 -0.65 -8.81 -16.47
N ARG A 192 -1.11 -8.93 -17.71
CA ARG A 192 -1.84 -7.88 -18.44
C ARG A 192 -3.25 -8.29 -18.87
N ASP A 193 -3.62 -9.55 -18.70
CA ASP A 193 -5.00 -10.02 -18.77
C ASP A 193 -5.55 -10.19 -17.36
N VAL A 194 -6.23 -9.14 -16.87
CA VAL A 194 -6.85 -9.09 -15.54
C VAL A 194 -8.33 -8.79 -15.74
N ARG A 195 -9.19 -9.66 -15.21
CA ARG A 195 -10.63 -9.60 -15.46
C ARG A 195 -11.41 -9.34 -14.17
N LEU A 196 -12.39 -8.46 -14.23
CA LEU A 196 -13.33 -8.21 -13.14
C LEU A 196 -14.21 -9.44 -12.93
N VAL A 197 -14.24 -9.94 -11.71
CA VAL A 197 -15.03 -11.12 -11.30
C VAL A 197 -16.23 -10.69 -10.47
N GLY A 198 -16.05 -9.77 -9.54
CA GLY A 198 -17.12 -9.37 -8.65
C GLY A 198 -16.86 -8.05 -7.95
N ALA A 199 -17.91 -7.28 -7.74
CA ALA A 199 -17.90 -6.06 -6.94
C ALA A 199 -19.26 -5.89 -6.26
N PRO A 200 -19.31 -5.62 -4.94
CA PRO A 200 -20.55 -5.23 -4.29
C PRO A 200 -21.04 -3.88 -4.85
N PRO A 201 -22.34 -3.54 -4.69
CA PRO A 201 -22.81 -2.19 -4.97
C PRO A 201 -22.07 -1.15 -4.12
N SER A 202 -21.95 0.08 -4.60
CA SER A 202 -21.25 1.16 -3.89
C SER A 202 -21.88 1.51 -2.55
N SER A 203 -23.16 1.22 -2.36
CA SER A 203 -23.83 1.32 -1.06
C SER A 203 -23.23 0.39 -0.01
N ILE A 204 -22.54 -0.68 -0.40
CA ILE A 204 -21.84 -1.63 0.47
C ILE A 204 -20.32 -1.40 0.39
N GLY A 205 -19.75 -1.30 -0.82
CA GLY A 205 -18.32 -1.16 -1.04
C GLY A 205 -17.73 0.20 -0.67
N LYS A 206 -18.59 1.22 -0.54
CA LYS A 206 -18.25 2.57 -0.09
C LYS A 206 -19.32 3.12 0.87
N PHE A 207 -19.84 2.26 1.75
CA PHE A 207 -20.81 2.68 2.76
C PHE A 207 -20.28 3.84 3.61
N GLY A 208 -21.13 4.84 3.86
CA GLY A 208 -20.78 6.09 4.53
C GLY A 208 -20.02 7.11 3.66
N GLY A 209 -19.66 6.76 2.43
CA GLY A 209 -19.10 7.66 1.43
C GLY A 209 -17.92 8.48 1.94
N GLU A 210 -17.91 9.78 1.65
CA GLU A 210 -16.86 10.69 2.11
C GLU A 210 -16.97 11.04 3.59
N THR A 211 -18.16 10.93 4.20
CA THR A 211 -18.38 11.20 5.63
C THR A 211 -17.62 10.21 6.50
N ASP A 212 -17.62 8.93 6.13
CA ASP A 212 -16.94 7.89 6.90
C ASP A 212 -15.49 7.67 6.45
N ASN A 213 -15.08 8.18 5.28
CA ASN A 213 -13.71 8.03 4.79
C ASN A 213 -12.67 8.52 5.82
N TRP A 214 -11.53 7.83 5.99
CA TRP A 214 -10.56 8.09 7.07
C TRP A 214 -11.09 8.05 8.53
N MET A 215 -12.30 7.56 8.79
CA MET A 215 -12.87 7.46 10.15
C MET A 215 -12.91 6.03 10.68
N TRP A 216 -12.84 5.92 12.01
CA TRP A 216 -13.20 4.76 12.83
C TRP A 216 -14.18 5.22 13.93
N PRO A 217 -15.24 4.48 14.29
CA PRO A 217 -15.69 3.17 13.76
C PRO A 217 -16.02 3.18 12.26
N ARG A 218 -15.95 2.01 11.62
CA ARG A 218 -16.21 1.85 10.18
C ARG A 218 -17.07 0.63 9.90
N HIS A 219 -18.01 0.77 8.97
CA HIS A 219 -18.96 -0.30 8.57
C HIS A 219 -18.95 -0.50 7.04
N ASN A 220 -17.79 -0.29 6.40
CA ASN A 220 -17.62 -0.38 4.95
C ASN A 220 -17.03 -1.74 4.55
N ALA A 221 -17.69 -2.47 3.65
CA ALA A 221 -17.17 -3.73 3.11
C ALA A 221 -16.41 -3.45 1.81
N ASP A 222 -15.24 -2.82 1.94
CA ASP A 222 -14.42 -2.33 0.84
C ASP A 222 -13.67 -3.45 0.11
N PHE A 223 -14.34 -4.19 -0.77
CA PHE A 223 -13.70 -5.24 -1.56
C PHE A 223 -14.19 -5.33 -3.00
N SER A 224 -13.35 -5.86 -3.87
CA SER A 224 -13.68 -6.32 -5.21
C SER A 224 -12.79 -7.52 -5.57
N LEU A 225 -13.28 -8.33 -6.51
CA LEU A 225 -12.65 -9.56 -6.98
C LEU A 225 -12.25 -9.42 -8.44
N PHE A 226 -11.03 -9.82 -8.72
CA PHE A 226 -10.51 -9.94 -10.08
C PHE A 226 -9.86 -11.31 -10.26
N ARG A 227 -9.59 -11.71 -11.51
CA ARG A 227 -8.83 -12.91 -11.82
C ARG A 227 -7.70 -12.58 -12.78
N ILE A 228 -6.53 -13.14 -12.49
CA ILE A 228 -5.37 -13.09 -13.36
C ILE A 228 -5.51 -14.21 -14.41
N TYR A 229 -5.33 -13.86 -15.68
CA TYR A 229 -5.25 -14.80 -16.79
C TYR A 229 -3.83 -14.81 -17.36
N ALA A 230 -3.46 -15.95 -17.92
CA ALA A 230 -2.13 -16.24 -18.43
C ALA A 230 -2.20 -16.98 -19.78
N GLY A 231 -1.08 -16.98 -20.50
CA GLY A 231 -0.91 -17.88 -21.64
C GLY A 231 -0.95 -19.35 -21.20
N LYS A 232 -1.04 -20.28 -22.16
CA LYS A 232 -1.08 -21.74 -21.89
C LYS A 232 0.16 -22.26 -21.17
N ASP A 233 1.27 -21.52 -21.20
CA ASP A 233 2.50 -21.81 -20.45
C ASP A 233 2.52 -21.19 -19.05
N ASN A 234 1.37 -20.68 -18.58
CA ASN A 234 1.17 -20.01 -17.30
C ASN A 234 2.00 -18.71 -17.13
N LYS A 235 2.46 -18.11 -18.24
CA LYS A 235 3.21 -16.84 -18.24
C LYS A 235 2.32 -15.64 -18.56
N PRO A 236 2.79 -14.42 -18.24
CA PRO A 236 2.11 -13.20 -18.64
C PRO A 236 1.84 -13.14 -20.15
N ALA A 237 0.58 -12.89 -20.49
CA ALA A 237 0.14 -12.66 -21.86
C ALA A 237 -0.70 -11.37 -21.92
N ASP A 238 -0.79 -10.79 -23.10
CA ASP A 238 -1.84 -9.82 -23.41
C ASP A 238 -3.20 -10.54 -23.47
N PHE A 239 -4.29 -9.77 -23.45
CA PHE A 239 -5.63 -10.35 -23.55
C PHE A 239 -5.78 -11.24 -24.78
N SER A 240 -6.27 -12.46 -24.52
CA SER A 240 -6.71 -13.40 -25.55
C SER A 240 -7.92 -14.18 -25.02
N PRO A 241 -8.93 -14.45 -25.86
CA PRO A 241 -9.99 -15.40 -25.51
C PRO A 241 -9.48 -16.79 -25.12
N ASP A 242 -8.30 -17.19 -25.60
CA ASP A 242 -7.68 -18.49 -25.33
C ASP A 242 -6.83 -18.53 -24.05
N ASN A 243 -6.66 -17.39 -23.37
CA ASN A 243 -5.94 -17.36 -22.10
C ASN A 243 -6.70 -18.16 -21.04
N VAL A 244 -5.96 -18.76 -20.12
CA VAL A 244 -6.49 -19.58 -19.03
C VAL A 244 -6.25 -18.90 -17.68
N PRO A 245 -7.06 -19.21 -16.65
CA PRO A 245 -6.79 -18.75 -15.29
C PRO A 245 -5.36 -19.06 -14.86
N TYR A 246 -4.66 -18.06 -14.34
CA TYR A 246 -3.30 -18.20 -13.83
C TYR A 246 -3.26 -19.15 -12.64
N THR A 247 -2.34 -20.11 -12.68
CA THR A 247 -2.05 -21.00 -11.55
C THR A 247 -0.91 -20.41 -10.72
N PRO A 248 -1.17 -19.91 -9.51
CA PRO A 248 -0.17 -19.23 -8.71
C PRO A 248 0.81 -20.20 -8.03
N LYS A 249 1.99 -19.71 -7.69
CA LYS A 249 2.95 -20.45 -6.83
C LYS A 249 2.43 -20.59 -5.40
N HIS A 250 1.65 -19.62 -4.93
CA HIS A 250 1.04 -19.58 -3.61
C HIS A 250 -0.35 -18.93 -3.66
N SER A 251 -1.27 -19.40 -2.82
CA SER A 251 -2.56 -18.74 -2.58
C SER A 251 -2.84 -18.72 -1.08
N LEU A 252 -3.37 -17.61 -0.58
CA LEU A 252 -3.70 -17.46 0.84
C LEU A 252 -4.97 -18.25 1.18
N PRO A 253 -4.94 -19.12 2.21
CA PRO A 253 -6.16 -19.70 2.76
C PRO A 253 -6.97 -18.61 3.47
N VAL A 254 -8.29 -18.60 3.26
CA VAL A 254 -9.20 -17.67 3.94
C VAL A 254 -9.76 -18.33 5.20
N SER A 255 -9.44 -17.76 6.36
CA SER A 255 -9.98 -18.24 7.64
C SER A 255 -11.39 -17.71 7.86
N ILE A 256 -12.31 -18.59 8.27
CA ILE A 256 -13.68 -18.24 8.69
C ILE A 256 -13.87 -18.29 10.21
N LYS A 257 -12.78 -18.42 10.98
CA LYS A 257 -12.83 -18.59 12.44
C LYS A 257 -13.10 -17.29 13.21
N GLY A 258 -13.09 -16.14 12.54
CA GLY A 258 -13.15 -14.82 13.18
C GLY A 258 -11.78 -14.34 13.67
N TYR A 259 -11.80 -13.27 14.47
CA TYR A 259 -10.62 -12.63 15.07
C TYR A 259 -10.98 -12.06 16.44
N GLU A 260 -9.98 -11.96 17.31
CA GLU A 260 -10.12 -11.43 18.67
C GLU A 260 -9.15 -10.26 18.91
N LYS A 261 -9.46 -9.43 19.91
CA LYS A 261 -8.58 -8.34 20.33
C LYS A 261 -7.25 -8.93 20.82
N GLY A 262 -6.15 -8.51 20.20
CA GLY A 262 -4.80 -8.96 20.55
C GLY A 262 -4.23 -10.04 19.63
N ASP A 263 -5.01 -10.51 18.65
CA ASP A 263 -4.49 -11.42 17.63
C ASP A 263 -3.35 -10.79 16.83
N PHE A 264 -2.30 -11.58 16.60
CA PHE A 264 -1.19 -11.16 15.74
C PHE A 264 -1.72 -10.88 14.34
N THR A 265 -1.46 -9.67 13.84
CA THR A 265 -1.84 -9.25 12.50
C THR A 265 -0.60 -8.80 11.74
N MET A 266 -0.43 -9.30 10.52
CA MET A 266 0.61 -8.87 9.59
C MET A 266 -0.04 -8.36 8.32
N VAL A 267 0.29 -7.13 7.93
CA VAL A 267 -0.13 -6.53 6.66
C VAL A 267 1.08 -6.50 5.73
N TYR A 268 0.94 -7.11 4.56
CA TYR A 268 1.97 -7.14 3.53
C TYR A 268 1.41 -6.50 2.27
N GLY A 269 1.99 -5.39 1.82
CA GLY A 269 1.60 -4.73 0.59
C GLY A 269 2.63 -3.73 0.09
N PHE A 270 2.17 -2.80 -0.74
CA PHE A 270 2.99 -1.84 -1.47
C PHE A 270 2.68 -0.40 -1.00
N PRO A 271 3.19 0.03 0.17
CA PRO A 271 2.97 1.40 0.63
C PRO A 271 3.58 2.40 -0.36
N GLY A 272 2.82 3.44 -0.70
CA GLY A 272 3.23 4.39 -1.75
C GLY A 272 4.34 5.35 -1.32
N ARG A 273 4.09 6.18 -0.29
CA ARG A 273 5.04 7.19 0.17
C ARG A 273 4.81 7.54 1.64
N THR A 274 5.88 7.52 2.42
CA THR A 274 5.98 8.11 3.76
C THR A 274 7.05 9.19 3.76
N GLN A 275 7.06 10.03 4.80
CA GLN A 275 8.03 11.11 4.95
C GLN A 275 8.46 11.26 6.41
N GLU A 276 8.75 10.13 7.07
CA GLU A 276 8.98 10.08 8.52
C GLU A 276 10.18 10.92 8.98
N TYR A 277 11.15 11.18 8.11
CA TYR A 277 12.38 11.91 8.43
C TYR A 277 12.36 13.39 7.99
N LEU A 278 11.17 13.97 7.76
CA LEU A 278 11.07 15.41 7.52
C LEU A 278 11.57 16.22 8.71
N THR A 279 12.17 17.37 8.40
CA THR A 279 12.55 18.37 9.40
C THR A 279 11.34 19.10 9.95
N SER A 280 11.49 19.75 11.10
CA SER A 280 10.49 20.62 11.72
C SER A 280 10.03 21.71 10.77
N TYR A 281 10.94 22.33 10.02
CA TYR A 281 10.62 23.32 8.98
C TYR A 281 9.70 22.76 7.89
N ALA A 282 10.00 21.54 7.40
CA ALA A 282 9.18 20.91 6.37
C ALA A 282 7.78 20.55 6.92
N VAL A 283 7.69 20.06 8.15
CA VAL A 283 6.40 19.79 8.81
C VAL A 283 5.63 21.09 9.04
N GLU A 284 6.29 22.17 9.46
CA GLU A 284 5.67 23.49 9.66
C GLU A 284 5.10 24.04 8.35
N MET A 285 5.84 23.94 7.24
CA MET A 285 5.36 24.31 5.91
C MET A 285 4.18 23.43 5.44
N LEU A 286 4.19 22.13 5.78
CA LEU A 286 3.05 21.24 5.52
C LEU A 286 1.78 21.73 6.22
N VAL A 287 1.89 22.02 7.51
CA VAL A 287 0.77 22.37 8.39
C VAL A 287 0.22 23.77 8.13
N ASN A 288 1.10 24.75 7.93
CA ASN A 288 0.72 26.17 7.90
C ASN A 288 0.50 26.71 6.49
N GLU A 289 1.07 26.08 5.47
CA GLU A 289 1.02 26.62 4.10
C GLU A 289 0.45 25.66 3.07
N THR A 290 1.09 24.51 2.87
CA THR A 290 0.78 23.68 1.69
C THR A 290 -0.53 22.92 1.82
N ASN A 291 -0.79 22.26 2.96
CA ASN A 291 -2.04 21.53 3.16
C ASN A 291 -3.26 22.47 3.22
N PRO A 292 -3.25 23.62 3.92
CA PRO A 292 -4.36 24.57 3.88
C PRO A 292 -4.75 25.00 2.46
N ARG A 293 -3.77 25.34 1.60
CA ARG A 293 -4.03 25.71 0.20
C ARG A 293 -4.60 24.54 -0.60
N ARG A 294 -4.04 23.34 -0.42
CA ARG A 294 -4.51 22.12 -1.10
C ARG A 294 -5.96 21.78 -0.73
N VAL A 295 -6.29 21.85 0.56
CA VAL A 295 -7.64 21.60 1.08
C VAL A 295 -8.63 22.61 0.49
N ALA A 296 -8.34 23.91 0.58
CA ALA A 296 -9.23 24.96 0.09
C ALA A 296 -9.52 24.85 -1.42
N LEU A 297 -8.51 24.53 -2.23
CA LEU A 297 -8.71 24.34 -3.69
C LEU A 297 -9.54 23.09 -4.00
N ARG A 298 -9.33 22.01 -3.25
CA ARG A 298 -10.09 20.77 -3.45
C ARG A 298 -11.54 20.90 -3.02
N GLU A 299 -11.80 21.59 -1.92
CA GLU A 299 -13.16 21.89 -1.45
C GLU A 299 -13.98 22.56 -2.54
N LYS A 300 -13.45 23.62 -3.15
CA LYS A 300 -14.12 24.32 -4.27
C LYS A 300 -14.37 23.39 -5.46
N ARG A 301 -13.37 22.58 -5.83
CA ARG A 301 -13.51 21.61 -6.93
C ARG A 301 -14.58 20.56 -6.64
N LEU A 302 -14.64 20.05 -5.41
CA LEU A 302 -15.62 19.05 -5.00
C LEU A 302 -17.04 19.62 -5.01
N ALA A 303 -17.22 20.85 -4.53
CA ALA A 303 -18.53 21.51 -4.54
C ALA A 303 -19.11 21.62 -5.97
N ILE A 304 -18.28 22.06 -6.93
CA ILE A 304 -18.68 22.17 -8.34
C ILE A 304 -19.04 20.80 -8.93
N LEU A 305 -18.15 19.81 -8.75
CA LEU A 305 -18.38 18.47 -9.29
C LEU A 305 -19.63 17.82 -8.68
N GLU A 306 -19.83 17.97 -7.38
CA GLU A 306 -20.99 17.40 -6.68
C GLU A 306 -22.31 18.00 -7.16
N GLU A 307 -22.34 19.32 -7.39
CA GLU A 307 -23.52 20.01 -7.90
C GLU A 307 -23.96 19.42 -9.26
N ASP A 308 -23.03 19.19 -10.17
CA ASP A 308 -23.34 18.69 -11.51
C ASP A 308 -23.60 17.18 -11.53
N MET A 309 -22.85 16.41 -10.72
CA MET A 309 -23.08 14.97 -10.59
C MET A 309 -24.46 14.64 -10.00
N LYS A 310 -25.04 15.52 -9.16
CA LYS A 310 -26.40 15.35 -8.63
C LYS A 310 -27.49 15.55 -9.68
N LYS A 311 -27.21 16.29 -10.75
CA LYS A 311 -28.20 16.64 -11.79
C LYS A 311 -28.34 15.56 -12.87
N SER A 312 -27.33 14.71 -13.07
CA SER A 312 -27.33 13.72 -14.15
C SER A 312 -26.58 12.45 -13.77
N ASN A 313 -27.23 11.29 -13.98
CA ASN A 313 -26.60 9.99 -13.81
C ASN A 313 -25.43 9.77 -14.79
N GLU A 314 -25.51 10.30 -16.00
CA GLU A 314 -24.42 10.24 -16.97
C GLU A 314 -23.19 11.00 -16.45
N VAL A 315 -23.39 12.24 -15.98
CA VAL A 315 -22.31 13.06 -15.40
C VAL A 315 -21.76 12.41 -14.14
N ARG A 316 -22.63 11.85 -13.28
CA ARG A 316 -22.23 11.08 -12.10
C ARG A 316 -21.28 9.95 -12.49
N LEU A 317 -21.61 9.15 -13.50
CA LEU A 317 -20.76 8.04 -13.95
C LEU A 317 -19.44 8.56 -14.55
N MET A 318 -19.48 9.57 -15.42
CA MET A 318 -18.29 10.16 -16.05
C MET A 318 -17.28 10.70 -15.03
N TYR A 319 -17.76 11.35 -13.96
CA TYR A 319 -16.90 12.00 -12.97
C TYR A 319 -16.72 11.19 -11.68
N ALA A 320 -17.34 10.02 -11.53
CA ALA A 320 -17.28 9.20 -10.31
C ALA A 320 -15.84 8.96 -9.84
N ASN A 321 -14.95 8.51 -10.74
CA ASN A 321 -13.56 8.22 -10.40
C ASN A 321 -12.76 9.49 -10.06
N ALA A 322 -12.94 10.56 -10.85
CA ALA A 322 -12.26 11.84 -10.63
C ALA A 322 -12.68 12.49 -9.31
N TYR A 323 -13.97 12.49 -9.00
CA TYR A 323 -14.51 12.99 -7.74
C TYR A 323 -13.96 12.22 -6.55
N ALA A 324 -14.04 10.89 -6.57
CA ALA A 324 -13.55 10.03 -5.49
C ALA A 324 -12.04 10.26 -5.21
N GLY A 325 -11.23 10.40 -6.26
CA GLY A 325 -9.80 10.71 -6.12
C GLY A 325 -9.55 12.07 -5.47
N VAL A 326 -10.28 13.11 -5.86
CA VAL A 326 -10.16 14.44 -5.25
C VAL A 326 -10.64 14.43 -3.79
N ALA A 327 -11.76 13.78 -3.51
CA ALA A 327 -12.37 13.73 -2.18
C ALA A 327 -11.48 12.98 -1.18
N ASN A 328 -10.87 11.87 -1.61
CA ASN A 328 -9.95 11.10 -0.79
C ASN A 328 -8.76 11.92 -0.30
N TYR A 329 -8.09 12.66 -1.20
CA TYR A 329 -6.94 13.49 -0.82
C TYR A 329 -7.33 14.78 -0.10
N TYR A 330 -8.52 15.34 -0.37
CA TYR A 330 -9.06 16.44 0.44
C TYR A 330 -9.13 16.01 1.90
N LYS A 331 -9.78 14.87 2.18
CA LYS A 331 -9.97 14.39 3.55
C LYS A 331 -8.66 13.94 4.20
N LYS A 332 -7.77 13.28 3.44
CA LYS A 332 -6.41 12.96 3.91
C LYS A 332 -5.68 14.20 4.42
N TRP A 333 -5.57 15.25 3.60
CA TRP A 333 -4.78 16.43 3.98
C TRP A 333 -5.46 17.28 5.05
N TYR A 334 -6.78 17.29 5.07
CA TYR A 334 -7.53 17.89 6.19
C TYR A 334 -7.21 17.16 7.50
N GLY A 335 -7.30 15.82 7.52
CA GLY A 335 -6.96 15.00 8.69
C GLY A 335 -5.50 15.10 9.09
N GLU A 336 -4.57 15.07 8.13
CA GLU A 336 -3.13 15.24 8.37
C GLU A 336 -2.83 16.58 9.04
N MET A 337 -3.43 17.68 8.56
CA MET A 337 -3.28 19.00 9.19
C MET A 337 -3.80 19.01 10.63
N GLN A 338 -4.98 18.44 10.88
CA GLN A 338 -5.55 18.37 12.23
C GLN A 338 -4.70 17.50 13.16
N GLY A 339 -4.25 16.35 12.69
CA GLY A 339 -3.39 15.44 13.45
C GLY A 339 -2.05 16.08 13.80
N LEU A 340 -1.35 16.66 12.82
CA LEU A 340 -0.06 17.31 13.06
C LEU A 340 -0.17 18.47 14.06
N LYS A 341 -1.25 19.26 14.01
CA LYS A 341 -1.53 20.31 14.99
C LYS A 341 -1.87 19.72 16.37
N GLY A 342 -2.80 18.77 16.43
CA GLY A 342 -3.29 18.17 17.67
C GLY A 342 -2.21 17.41 18.45
N TYR A 343 -1.25 16.78 17.75
CA TYR A 343 -0.12 16.07 18.36
C TYR A 343 1.13 16.93 18.56
N ASN A 344 1.04 18.23 18.26
CA ASN A 344 2.16 19.18 18.35
C ASN A 344 3.41 18.67 17.59
N ALA A 345 3.21 18.17 16.37
CA ALA A 345 4.23 17.43 15.63
C ALA A 345 5.47 18.27 15.29
N VAL A 346 5.29 19.58 15.03
CA VAL A 346 6.40 20.51 14.77
C VAL A 346 7.34 20.58 15.98
N GLU A 347 6.80 20.74 17.19
CA GLU A 347 7.61 20.80 18.41
C GLU A 347 8.28 19.47 18.73
N LYS A 348 7.60 18.34 18.50
CA LYS A 348 8.22 17.01 18.62
C LYS A 348 9.41 16.87 17.67
N LYS A 349 9.30 17.37 16.43
CA LYS A 349 10.43 17.39 15.48
C LYS A 349 11.55 18.29 15.96
N ARG A 350 11.26 19.51 16.43
CA ARG A 350 12.28 20.42 16.99
C ARG A 350 13.03 19.80 18.17
N ALA A 351 12.33 19.11 19.06
CA ALA A 351 12.94 18.38 20.17
C ALA A 351 13.85 17.26 19.68
N PHE A 352 13.37 16.42 18.77
CA PHE A 352 14.17 15.35 18.15
C PHE A 352 15.42 15.91 17.44
N GLU A 353 15.29 16.99 16.68
CA GLU A 353 16.42 17.62 15.97
C GLU A 353 17.48 18.17 16.93
N LYS A 354 17.04 18.74 18.06
CA LYS A 354 17.94 19.21 19.10
C LYS A 354 18.75 18.06 19.72
N GLU A 355 18.09 16.93 20.00
CA GLU A 355 18.77 15.72 20.48
C GLU A 355 19.73 15.16 19.43
N PHE A 356 19.30 15.08 18.18
CA PHE A 356 20.12 14.64 17.06
C PHE A 356 21.39 15.49 16.91
N LEU A 357 21.27 16.82 16.90
CA LEU A 357 22.42 17.73 16.78
C LEU A 357 23.37 17.63 17.98
N ALA A 358 22.85 17.41 19.18
CA ALA A 358 23.68 17.19 20.37
C ALA A 358 24.48 15.89 20.25
N VAL A 359 23.91 14.83 19.68
CA VAL A 359 24.62 13.57 19.43
C VAL A 359 25.65 13.73 18.32
N ALA A 360 25.28 14.35 17.19
CA ALA A 360 26.15 14.55 16.04
C ALA A 360 27.39 15.39 16.39
N ASN A 361 27.21 16.51 17.11
CA ASN A 361 28.33 17.38 17.51
C ASN A 361 29.33 16.69 18.46
N ASN A 362 28.91 15.64 19.17
CA ASN A 362 29.75 14.89 20.09
C ASN A 362 30.40 13.65 19.46
N ASN A 363 30.15 13.38 18.17
CA ASN A 363 30.65 12.20 17.48
C ASN A 363 31.43 12.60 16.21
N PRO A 364 32.76 12.54 16.21
CA PRO A 364 33.59 12.98 15.08
C PRO A 364 33.45 12.11 13.81
N ASN A 365 32.71 11.00 13.88
CA ASN A 365 32.40 10.15 12.74
C ASN A 365 31.04 10.47 12.07
N TYR A 366 30.29 11.46 12.59
CA TYR A 366 29.05 11.97 12.00
C TYR A 366 29.27 13.19 11.11
#